data_AF-A0A7S4DJ05-F1
#
_entry.id   AF-A0A7S4DJ05-F1
#
_cell.length_a   1.000
_cell.length_b   1.000
_cell.length_c   1.000
_cell.angle_alpha   90.00
_cell.angle_beta   90.00
_cell.angle_gamma   90.00
#
_symmetry.space_group_name_H-M   'P 1'
#
loop_
_entity.id
_entity.type
_entity.pdbx_description
1 polymer ?
#
loop_
_entity_poly.entity_id
_entity_poly.type
_entity_poly.pdbx_seq_one_letter_code
_entity_poly.pdbx_strand_id
1 'polypeptide(L)'
;TSQKLNSPETTVVCRRMVGLYYDDPGTTPEDKCRWAVGAVEEDLSTEEKEILEKAGYKQFLVEGCAKAVKSQWMFRPQLGFMSILMMVWRCYPTMDKFCKEKKIDIGTCMEYYHHCQKDSLGLSRMPVSLYYAMARDLW
;
A
#
# COMPACT_ATOMS: atom_id res chain seq x y z
N THR A 1 28.52 6.25 -27.28
CA THR A 1 28.39 4.89 -26.73
C THR A 1 27.27 4.89 -25.70
N SER A 2 26.02 4.76 -26.13
CA SER A 2 24.87 4.61 -25.22
C SER A 2 24.31 3.21 -25.45
N GLN A 3 24.59 2.30 -24.51
CA GLN A 3 24.00 0.97 -24.54
C GLN A 3 22.51 1.10 -24.21
N LYS A 4 21.68 0.76 -25.20
CA LYS A 4 20.26 0.46 -25.00
C LYS A 4 20.18 -0.78 -24.10
N LEU A 5 19.72 -0.59 -22.86
CA LEU A 5 19.34 -1.70 -21.99
C LEU A 5 17.97 -2.21 -22.44
N ASN A 6 17.97 -3.05 -23.47
CA ASN A 6 16.81 -3.89 -23.80
C ASN A 6 16.77 -5.03 -22.76
N SER A 7 16.09 -4.82 -21.64
CA SER A 7 15.49 -5.92 -20.89
C SER A 7 13.99 -5.88 -21.19
N PRO A 8 13.33 -7.00 -21.51
CA PRO A 8 11.87 -7.03 -21.43
C PRO A 8 11.52 -6.64 -19.99
N GLU A 9 10.91 -5.48 -19.79
CA GLU A 9 10.29 -5.15 -18.50
C GLU A 9 9.20 -6.19 -18.30
N THR A 10 9.51 -7.24 -17.55
CA THR A 10 8.51 -8.18 -17.08
C THR A 10 7.66 -7.43 -16.07
N THR A 11 6.66 -6.70 -16.57
CA THR A 11 5.69 -5.99 -15.74
C THR A 11 4.89 -7.05 -15.01
N VAL A 12 5.26 -7.33 -13.77
CA VAL A 12 4.46 -8.20 -12.89
C VAL A 12 3.14 -7.48 -12.66
N VAL A 13 2.05 -8.04 -13.16
CA VAL A 13 0.72 -7.44 -13.02
C VAL A 13 0.15 -7.85 -11.67
N CYS A 14 0.61 -7.19 -10.61
CA CYS A 14 0.09 -7.42 -9.27
C CYS A 14 -1.35 -6.88 -9.16
N ARG A 15 -2.32 -7.77 -8.95
CA ARG A 15 -3.73 -7.39 -8.72
C ARG A 15 -3.92 -6.70 -7.38
N ARG A 16 -3.11 -7.05 -6.38
CA ARG A 16 -3.09 -6.43 -5.06
C ARG A 16 -1.68 -5.99 -4.70
N MET A 17 -1.56 -4.71 -4.35
CA MET A 17 -0.32 -4.07 -3.91
C MET A 17 -0.48 -3.52 -2.50
N VAL A 18 0.62 -3.48 -1.76
CA VAL A 18 0.67 -3.00 -0.39
C VAL A 18 1.80 -1.99 -0.20
N GLY A 19 1.52 -0.92 0.52
CA GLY A 19 2.51 0.01 1.07
C GLY A 19 2.49 -0.07 2.59
N LEU A 20 3.66 -0.16 3.22
CA LEU A 20 3.84 -0.16 4.66
C LEU A 20 4.65 1.06 5.06
N TYR A 21 4.16 1.77 6.08
CA TYR A 21 4.81 2.94 6.65
C TYR A 21 4.96 2.69 8.15
N TYR A 22 6.20 2.48 8.57
CA TYR A 22 6.52 2.10 9.95
C TYR A 22 6.58 3.29 10.90
N ASP A 23 6.89 4.46 10.36
CA ASP A 23 7.15 5.65 11.14
C ASP A 23 6.17 6.77 10.75
N ASP A 24 5.80 7.61 11.72
CA ASP A 24 4.93 8.76 11.48
C ASP A 24 5.76 9.97 10.99
N PRO A 25 5.48 10.50 9.78
CA PRO A 25 6.20 11.65 9.24
C PRO A 25 5.99 12.94 10.06
N GLY A 26 4.99 13.00 10.93
CA GLY A 26 4.79 14.12 11.86
C GLY A 26 5.75 14.11 13.05
N THR A 27 6.35 12.96 13.38
CA THR A 27 7.22 12.79 14.56
C THR A 27 8.64 12.36 14.19
N THR A 28 8.80 11.63 13.10
CA THR A 28 10.09 11.13 12.63
C THR A 28 10.62 12.04 11.51
N PRO A 29 11.91 12.44 11.56
CA PRO A 29 12.55 13.17 10.47
C PRO A 29 12.41 12.43 9.14
N GLU A 30 12.21 13.17 8.04
CA GLU A 30 11.96 12.60 6.71
C GLU A 30 13.05 11.61 6.26
N ASP A 31 14.31 11.86 6.64
CA ASP A 31 15.47 11.02 6.35
C ASP A 31 15.47 9.67 7.09
N LYS A 32 14.62 9.53 8.11
CA LYS A 32 14.52 8.33 8.96
C LYS A 32 13.20 7.60 8.80
N CYS A 33 12.27 8.13 8.01
CA CYS A 33 10.98 7.49 7.75
C CYS A 33 11.19 6.20 6.96
N ARG A 34 10.93 5.05 7.58
CA ARG A 34 11.03 3.74 6.93
C ARG A 34 9.70 3.37 6.31
N TRP A 35 9.79 2.87 5.09
CA TRP A 35 8.65 2.38 4.33
C TRP A 35 9.05 1.15 3.52
N ALA A 36 8.05 0.32 3.20
CA ALA A 36 8.21 -0.83 2.31
C ALA A 36 7.03 -0.89 1.34
N VAL A 37 7.29 -1.33 0.12
CA VAL A 37 6.25 -1.56 -0.90
C VAL A 37 6.36 -2.99 -1.38
N GLY A 38 5.21 -3.63 -1.61
CA GLY A 38 5.17 -5.01 -2.05
C GLY A 38 3.87 -5.38 -2.75
N ALA A 39 3.78 -6.66 -3.11
CA ALA A 39 2.60 -7.28 -3.67
C ALA A 39 2.10 -8.38 -2.75
N VAL A 40 0.81 -8.66 -2.80
CA VAL A 40 0.23 -9.76 -1.99
C VAL A 40 0.55 -11.08 -2.67
N GLU A 41 1.18 -11.99 -1.92
CA GLU A 41 1.67 -13.26 -2.45
C GLU A 41 0.59 -14.14 -3.08
N GLU A 42 -0.63 -14.11 -2.55
CA GLU A 42 -1.78 -14.88 -3.06
C GLU A 42 -2.09 -14.61 -4.54
N ASP A 43 -1.67 -13.46 -5.08
CA ASP A 43 -1.90 -13.09 -6.49
C ASP A 43 -0.74 -13.44 -7.42
N LEU A 44 0.38 -13.93 -6.88
CA LEU A 44 1.59 -14.18 -7.66
C LEU A 44 1.69 -15.65 -8.07
N SER A 45 1.93 -15.88 -9.36
CA SER A 45 2.37 -17.17 -9.88
C SER A 45 3.79 -17.51 -9.39
N THR A 46 4.17 -18.78 -9.45
CA THR A 46 5.52 -19.24 -9.08
C THR A 46 6.61 -18.51 -9.88
N GLU A 47 6.37 -18.24 -11.15
CA GLU A 47 7.30 -17.51 -12.03
C GLU A 47 7.49 -16.05 -11.57
N GLU A 48 6.39 -15.38 -11.19
CA GLU A 48 6.43 -14.00 -10.67
C GLU A 48 7.14 -13.92 -9.32
N LYS A 49 6.99 -14.92 -8.45
CA LYS A 49 7.74 -15.02 -7.20
C LYS A 49 9.24 -15.13 -7.44
N GLU A 50 9.66 -15.98 -8.37
CA GLU A 50 11.08 -16.12 -8.72
C GLU A 50 11.67 -14.83 -9.30
N ILE A 51 10.89 -14.09 -10.10
CA ILE A 51 11.31 -12.78 -10.65
C ILE A 51 11.50 -11.78 -9.51
N LEU A 52 10.57 -11.72 -8.55
CA LEU A 52 10.64 -10.81 -7.41
C LEU A 52 11.82 -11.17 -6.48
N GLU A 53 12.06 -12.45 -6.23
CA GLU A 53 13.22 -12.90 -5.45
C GLU A 53 14.54 -12.56 -6.13
N LYS A 54 14.65 -12.75 -7.46
CA LYS A 54 15.81 -12.33 -8.25
C LYS A 54 16.00 -10.82 -8.24
N ALA A 55 14.91 -10.06 -8.15
CA ALA A 55 14.95 -8.60 -8.00
C ALA A 55 15.27 -8.14 -6.57
N GLY A 56 15.42 -9.06 -5.60
CA GLY A 56 15.82 -8.76 -4.23
C GLY A 56 14.65 -8.47 -3.27
N TYR A 57 13.42 -8.74 -3.67
CA TYR A 57 12.27 -8.67 -2.76
C TYR A 57 12.34 -9.78 -1.71
N LYS A 58 11.84 -9.47 -0.52
CA LYS A 58 11.75 -10.44 0.59
C LYS A 58 10.28 -10.73 0.88
N GLN A 59 9.99 -12.00 1.12
CA GLN A 59 8.68 -12.42 1.58
C GLN A 59 8.58 -12.14 3.09
N PHE A 60 7.46 -11.59 3.52
CA PHE A 60 7.14 -11.40 4.93
C PHE A 60 5.67 -11.69 5.17
N LEU A 61 5.37 -12.27 6.32
CA LEU A 61 4.00 -12.49 6.76
C LEU A 61 3.60 -11.32 7.66
N VAL A 62 2.51 -10.67 7.30
CA VAL A 62 1.86 -9.72 8.21
C VAL A 62 1.03 -10.53 9.20
N GLU A 63 1.47 -10.59 10.45
CA GLU A 63 0.69 -11.23 11.50
C GLU A 63 -0.62 -10.48 11.76
N GLY A 64 -1.66 -11.23 12.11
CA GLY A 64 -3.00 -10.71 12.35
C GLY A 64 -3.00 -9.62 13.44
N CYS A 65 -3.50 -8.44 13.09
CA CYS A 65 -3.55 -7.32 14.04
C CYS A 65 -4.71 -7.47 15.02
N ALA A 66 -4.44 -7.31 16.31
CA ALA A 66 -5.48 -7.36 17.36
C ALA A 66 -6.52 -6.24 17.24
N LYS A 67 -6.09 -5.05 16.77
CA LYS A 67 -6.95 -3.89 16.54
C LYS A 67 -6.44 -3.12 15.33
N ALA A 68 -7.29 -2.95 14.32
CA ALA A 68 -6.98 -2.14 13.14
C ALA A 68 -8.11 -1.15 12.88
N VAL A 69 -7.76 0.08 12.51
CA VAL A 69 -8.70 1.10 12.07
C VAL A 69 -8.65 1.15 10.55
N LYS A 70 -9.79 0.99 9.91
CA LYS A 70 -9.88 0.95 8.45
C LYS A 70 -10.59 2.18 7.92
N SER A 71 -10.01 2.79 6.89
CA SER A 71 -10.68 3.76 6.03
C SER A 71 -10.65 3.24 4.60
N GLN A 72 -11.71 3.51 3.85
CA GLN A 72 -11.79 3.11 2.45
C GLN A 72 -12.01 4.33 1.58
N TRP A 73 -11.21 4.41 0.54
CA TRP A 73 -11.33 5.42 -0.50
C TRP A 73 -11.50 4.74 -1.86
N MET A 74 -12.44 5.25 -2.65
CA MET A 74 -12.63 4.76 -4.00
C MET A 74 -11.79 5.62 -4.95
N PHE A 75 -10.69 5.07 -5.44
CA PHE A 75 -9.88 5.77 -6.44
C PHE A 75 -10.70 5.96 -7.71
N ARG A 76 -10.69 7.21 -8.18
CA ARG A 76 -11.37 7.64 -9.39
C ARG A 76 -10.33 7.88 -10.47
N PRO A 77 -10.15 6.97 -11.44
CA PRO A 77 -9.13 7.10 -12.47
C PRO A 77 -9.31 8.35 -13.34
N GLN A 78 -10.54 8.86 -13.49
CA GLN A 78 -10.80 10.12 -14.18
C GLN A 78 -10.11 11.34 -13.53
N LEU A 79 -9.78 11.26 -12.24
CA LEU A 79 -9.03 12.29 -11.52
C LEU A 79 -7.53 11.98 -11.45
N GLY A 80 -7.12 10.77 -11.86
CA GLY A 80 -5.73 10.32 -11.85
C GLY A 80 -5.04 10.59 -10.51
N PHE A 81 -3.85 11.22 -10.58
CA PHE A 81 -3.05 11.60 -9.42
C PHE A 81 -3.80 12.45 -8.38
N MET A 82 -4.74 13.30 -8.82
CA MET A 82 -5.54 14.13 -7.91
C MET A 82 -6.39 13.27 -6.97
N SER A 83 -6.86 12.10 -7.40
CA SER A 83 -7.62 11.19 -6.53
C SER A 83 -6.76 10.63 -5.39
N ILE A 84 -5.46 10.44 -5.63
CA ILE A 84 -4.48 10.00 -4.62
C ILE A 84 -4.22 11.13 -3.64
N LEU A 85 -3.99 12.35 -4.13
CA LEU A 85 -3.81 13.51 -3.25
C LEU A 85 -5.01 13.76 -2.35
N MET A 86 -6.22 13.67 -2.90
CA MET A 86 -7.46 13.79 -2.13
C MET A 86 -7.59 12.70 -1.07
N MET A 87 -7.21 11.47 -1.39
CA MET A 87 -7.19 10.37 -0.43
C MET A 87 -6.23 10.68 0.71
N VAL A 88 -4.98 11.07 0.43
CA VAL A 88 -4.00 11.41 1.47
C VAL A 88 -4.52 12.54 2.34
N TRP A 89 -4.98 13.63 1.73
CA TRP A 89 -5.42 14.82 2.44
C TRP A 89 -6.69 14.60 3.27
N ARG A 90 -7.53 13.63 2.92
CA ARG A 90 -8.80 13.36 3.62
C ARG A 90 -8.70 12.17 4.57
N CYS A 91 -8.15 11.04 4.13
CA CYS A 91 -8.13 9.80 4.89
C CYS A 91 -7.15 9.88 6.05
N TYR A 92 -5.91 10.36 5.84
CA TYR A 92 -4.90 10.40 6.90
C TYR A 92 -5.34 11.27 8.09
N PRO A 93 -5.76 12.55 7.90
CA PRO A 93 -6.19 13.36 9.04
C PRO A 93 -7.47 12.85 9.72
N THR A 94 -8.38 12.23 8.97
CA THR A 94 -9.62 11.67 9.55
C THR A 94 -9.29 10.46 10.43
N MET A 95 -8.38 9.60 9.99
CA MET A 95 -7.95 8.42 10.75
C MET A 95 -7.14 8.80 11.98
N ASP A 96 -6.24 9.77 11.85
CA ASP A 96 -5.47 10.32 12.97
C ASP A 96 -6.40 10.90 14.05
N LYS A 97 -7.40 11.72 13.67
CA LYS A 97 -8.42 12.23 14.59
C LYS A 97 -9.17 11.10 15.30
N PHE A 98 -9.64 10.11 14.55
CA PHE A 98 -10.37 8.97 15.11
C PHE A 98 -9.51 8.18 16.11
N CYS A 99 -8.25 7.93 15.80
CA CYS A 99 -7.35 7.20 16.69
C CYS A 99 -7.05 8.00 17.96
N LYS A 100 -6.86 9.32 17.86
CA LYS A 100 -6.68 10.23 19.00
C LYS A 100 -7.90 10.26 19.91
N GLU A 101 -9.11 10.37 19.34
CA GLU A 101 -10.37 10.35 20.10
C GLU A 101 -10.61 9.03 20.83
N LYS A 102 -10.27 7.91 20.19
CA LYS A 102 -10.43 6.56 20.74
C LYS A 102 -9.23 6.09 21.58
N LYS A 103 -8.18 6.92 21.71
CA LYS A 103 -6.92 6.60 22.41
C LYS A 103 -6.31 5.27 21.93
N ILE A 104 -6.31 5.05 20.62
CA ILE A 104 -5.71 3.88 19.98
C ILE A 104 -4.24 4.17 19.76
N ASP A 105 -3.36 3.31 20.27
CA ASP A 105 -1.93 3.36 19.99
C ASP A 105 -1.68 2.79 18.58
N ILE A 106 -1.02 3.58 17.73
CA ILE A 106 -0.79 3.25 16.33
C ILE A 106 0.71 2.94 16.17
N GLY A 107 1.02 1.73 15.72
CA GLY A 107 2.41 1.32 15.46
C GLY A 107 2.82 1.52 14.00
N THR A 108 2.06 0.94 13.07
CA THR A 108 2.37 0.95 11.63
C THR A 108 1.11 1.29 10.82
N CYS A 109 1.29 1.99 9.70
CA CYS A 109 0.25 2.28 8.72
C CYS A 109 0.43 1.38 7.49
N MET A 110 -0.67 0.89 6.93
CA MET A 110 -0.67 0.03 5.75
C MET A 110 -1.67 0.53 4.70
N GLU A 111 -1.19 0.78 3.50
CA GLU A 111 -1.99 1.05 2.32
C GLU A 111 -2.18 -0.23 1.53
N TYR A 112 -3.42 -0.53 1.18
CA TYR A 112 -3.75 -1.70 0.38
C TYR A 112 -4.52 -1.28 -0.87
N TYR A 113 -3.93 -1.56 -2.01
CA TYR A 113 -4.45 -1.24 -3.33
C TYR A 113 -4.95 -2.51 -3.98
N HIS A 114 -6.23 -2.55 -4.30
CA HIS A 114 -6.81 -3.66 -5.04
C HIS A 114 -7.26 -3.16 -6.41
N HIS A 115 -6.67 -3.71 -7.46
CA HIS A 115 -7.10 -3.45 -8.81
C HIS A 115 -8.40 -4.22 -9.10
N CYS A 116 -9.55 -3.55 -8.96
CA CYS A 116 -10.82 -4.11 -9.41
C CYS A 116 -10.91 -3.99 -10.94
N GLN A 117 -11.27 -5.09 -11.62
CA GLN A 117 -11.54 -5.10 -13.04
C GLN A 117 -12.83 -4.29 -13.33
N LYS A 118 -12.95 -3.73 -14.55
CA LYS A 118 -14.05 -2.83 -14.97
C LYS A 118 -15.42 -3.31 -14.48
N ASP A 119 -16.17 -2.43 -13.82
CA ASP A 119 -17.58 -2.68 -13.50
C ASP A 119 -18.39 -2.86 -14.81
N SER A 120 -19.59 -3.45 -14.76
CA SER A 120 -20.49 -3.66 -15.92
C SER A 120 -20.85 -2.38 -16.69
N LEU A 121 -20.53 -1.21 -16.14
CA LEU A 121 -20.67 0.12 -16.74
C LEU A 121 -19.40 0.60 -17.48
N GLY A 122 -18.35 -0.23 -17.59
CA GLY A 122 -17.08 0.11 -18.25
C GLY A 122 -16.20 1.09 -17.46
N LEU A 123 -16.62 1.52 -16.27
CA LEU A 123 -15.85 2.36 -15.37
C LEU A 123 -14.86 1.50 -14.58
N SER A 124 -13.56 1.73 -14.80
CA SER A 124 -12.53 1.22 -13.91
C SER A 124 -12.64 1.93 -12.57
N ARG A 125 -12.81 1.19 -11.47
CA ARG A 125 -12.74 1.73 -10.11
C ARG A 125 -11.70 0.91 -9.36
N MET A 126 -10.76 1.56 -8.70
CA MET A 126 -9.80 0.84 -7.87
C MET A 126 -10.10 1.15 -6.40
N PRO A 127 -10.66 0.22 -5.61
CA PRO A 127 -10.79 0.45 -4.19
C PRO A 127 -9.38 0.51 -3.57
N VAL A 128 -9.09 1.62 -2.90
CA VAL A 128 -7.91 1.78 -2.05
C VAL A 128 -8.39 1.72 -0.62
N SER A 129 -7.93 0.71 0.10
CA SER A 129 -8.20 0.58 1.53
C SER A 129 -6.96 1.02 2.29
N LEU A 130 -7.10 2.07 3.09
CA LEU A 130 -6.07 2.52 4.00
C LEU A 130 -6.36 1.91 5.38
N TYR A 131 -5.38 1.21 5.93
CA TYR A 131 -5.43 0.62 7.26
C TYR A 131 -4.46 1.38 8.17
N TYR A 132 -4.98 1.97 9.25
CA TYR A 132 -4.19 2.55 10.35
C TYR A 132 -4.13 1.53 11.48
N ALA A 133 -2.94 1.40 12.06
CA ALA A 133 -2.61 0.49 13.14
C ALA A 133 -2.48 -0.97 12.68
N MET A 134 -1.24 -1.35 12.37
CA MET A 134 -0.74 -2.68 12.69
C MET A 134 0.05 -2.60 14.00
N ALA A 135 -0.12 -3.63 14.83
CA ALA A 135 0.40 -3.71 16.19
C ALA A 135 1.92 -3.53 16.21
N ARG A 136 2.43 -2.97 17.32
CA ARG A 136 3.85 -2.66 17.56
C ARG A 136 4.79 -3.87 17.56
N ASP A 137 4.26 -5.10 17.51
CA ASP A 137 5.01 -6.34 17.73
C ASP A 137 5.39 -7.04 16.41
N LEU A 138 5.99 -6.32 15.46
CA LEU A 138 6.59 -6.92 14.25
C LEU A 138 8.10 -6.73 14.24
N TRP A 139 8.80 -7.13 15.31
CA TRP A 139 10.28 -7.31 15.33
C TRP A 139 10.69 -8.40 16.33
#